data_AF-A0A2V8THA8-F1
#
_entry.id   AF-A0A2V8THA8-F1
#
_cell.length_a   1.000
_cell.length_b   1.000
_cell.length_c   1.000
_cell.angle_alpha   90.00
_cell.angle_beta   90.00
_cell.angle_gamma   90.00
#
_symmetry.space_group_name_H-M   'P 1'
#
loop_
_entity.id
_entity.type
_entity.pdbx_description
1 polymer ?
#
loop_
_entity_poly.entity_id
_entity_poly.type
_entity_poly.pdbx_seq_one_letter_code
_entity_poly.pdbx_strand_id
1 'polypeptide(L)'
;TDKCGTNPNQGGYNPCGDPWDRIAYLFLVLDDCIQTGGNCITPQNVELMHAITPFGTDAPPPDGSGQVPPRVLTLDITPYAPLLHGSRYIGADIGNFVQAGWHVTVDFDLNERTDEASPKKPADGITAVIFESGGAVTTPRQVTIPSDAQQVFGRIFMSGHGGNSACDGGSNDGGPCSGGADCPGGSCGTCDEFCHRQQIIKVDGQTAWQVTPWRDDCSPGGLTACYAWNACGHASCFFSRAGWCPGYIACHQHPPCDQDRLMTTWLTPGATHGVTWEIPIIAGSWAKSMAVYWYKVPIPICGNGVREGSEVCDGNDLGGQTCQTQGYDAGTLACNATCNGFDTSGCRNYQCGNNYCEIAAGENCLTCPQDCNGVQSGSPSKRYCCGNGGGQNPIPCSDPRCTANGKGCE
;
A
#
# COMPACT_ATOMS: atom_id res chain seq x y z
N THR A 1 -22.54 -7.00 -23.85
CA THR A 1 -23.65 -7.98 -24.01
C THR A 1 -23.14 -9.34 -23.63
N ASP A 2 -23.57 -9.80 -22.46
CA ASP A 2 -23.19 -11.07 -21.84
C ASP A 2 -23.68 -12.25 -22.70
N LYS A 3 -22.80 -13.20 -23.01
CA LYS A 3 -23.11 -14.39 -23.82
C LYS A 3 -22.84 -15.66 -23.01
N CYS A 4 -23.63 -15.88 -21.98
CA CYS A 4 -23.73 -17.20 -21.36
C CYS A 4 -24.58 -18.12 -22.25
N GLY A 5 -23.93 -19.00 -23.01
CA GLY A 5 -24.58 -20.12 -23.70
C GLY A 5 -24.90 -21.27 -22.74
N THR A 6 -25.88 -22.09 -23.08
CA THR A 6 -26.38 -23.21 -22.26
C THR A 6 -25.38 -24.39 -22.22
N ASN A 7 -24.48 -24.46 -21.25
CA ASN A 7 -23.65 -25.66 -21.04
C ASN A 7 -23.92 -26.31 -19.66
N PRO A 8 -24.45 -27.55 -19.60
CA PRO A 8 -24.96 -28.16 -18.37
C PRO A 8 -24.00 -29.14 -17.65
N ASN A 9 -22.68 -28.96 -17.70
CA ASN A 9 -21.74 -29.90 -17.06
C ASN A 9 -21.22 -29.43 -15.67
N GLN A 10 -21.95 -29.91 -14.65
CA GLN A 10 -21.54 -30.46 -13.35
C GLN A 10 -20.38 -29.83 -12.55
N GLY A 11 -20.72 -29.28 -11.37
CA GLY A 11 -19.88 -29.37 -10.16
C GLY A 11 -19.00 -28.17 -9.80
N GLY A 12 -19.58 -26.98 -9.63
CA GLY A 12 -18.92 -25.78 -9.06
C GLY A 12 -19.19 -24.54 -9.90
N TYR A 13 -19.99 -23.59 -9.39
CA TYR A 13 -20.33 -22.31 -10.07
C TYR A 13 -19.04 -21.47 -10.28
N ASN A 14 -18.73 -20.83 -11.42
CA ASN A 14 -19.56 -20.13 -12.42
C ASN A 14 -19.14 -20.45 -13.89
N PRO A 15 -20.09 -20.77 -14.81
CA PRO A 15 -19.85 -21.27 -16.17
C PRO A 15 -19.57 -20.25 -17.31
N CYS A 16 -19.20 -19.00 -17.03
CA CYS A 16 -19.05 -17.97 -18.09
C CYS A 16 -17.70 -17.23 -18.12
N GLY A 17 -16.56 -17.93 -17.99
CA GLY A 17 -15.23 -17.32 -18.11
C GLY A 17 -14.08 -18.31 -17.93
N ASP A 18 -12.85 -17.82 -17.93
CA ASP A 18 -11.67 -18.58 -17.53
C ASP A 18 -11.65 -18.75 -15.98
N PRO A 19 -11.59 -19.98 -15.44
CA PRO A 19 -11.73 -20.22 -14.00
C PRO A 19 -10.44 -20.01 -13.19
N TRP A 20 -9.33 -19.62 -13.83
CA TRP A 20 -8.01 -19.57 -13.23
C TRP A 20 -7.60 -18.15 -12.85
N ASP A 21 -6.75 -18.03 -11.85
CA ASP A 21 -6.04 -16.79 -11.52
C ASP A 21 -4.94 -16.51 -12.56
N ARG A 22 -5.17 -15.50 -13.40
CA ARG A 22 -4.31 -15.13 -14.53
C ARG A 22 -3.57 -13.84 -14.22
N ILE A 23 -2.33 -13.75 -14.71
CA ILE A 23 -1.62 -12.47 -14.75
C ILE A 23 -2.38 -11.52 -15.68
N ALA A 24 -2.62 -10.30 -15.21
CA ALA A 24 -3.31 -9.26 -15.93
C ALA A 24 -2.45 -7.99 -15.98
N TYR A 25 -2.18 -7.52 -17.20
CA TYR A 25 -1.43 -6.32 -17.48
C TYR A 25 -2.36 -5.25 -18.04
N LEU A 26 -2.34 -4.06 -17.46
CA LEU A 26 -2.84 -2.85 -18.10
C LEU A 26 -1.64 -1.98 -18.44
N PHE A 27 -1.50 -1.57 -19.70
CA PHE A 27 -0.31 -0.84 -20.14
C PHE A 27 -0.63 0.19 -21.23
N LEU A 28 0.23 1.20 -21.32
CA LEU A 28 0.22 2.20 -22.37
C LEU A 28 1.18 1.77 -23.48
N VAL A 29 0.67 1.75 -24.72
CA VAL A 29 1.47 1.43 -25.90
C VAL A 29 2.11 2.70 -26.45
N LEU A 30 3.43 2.72 -26.43
CA LEU A 30 4.31 3.80 -26.87
C LEU A 30 5.12 3.43 -28.13
N ASP A 31 5.27 2.15 -28.42
CA ASP A 31 5.95 1.64 -29.62
C ASP A 31 4.96 1.28 -30.75
N ASP A 32 5.48 0.68 -31.82
CA ASP A 32 4.72 0.27 -33.01
C ASP A 32 4.25 -1.20 -32.96
N CYS A 33 4.22 -1.84 -31.77
CA CYS A 33 3.83 -3.25 -31.60
C CYS A 33 2.44 -3.57 -32.19
N ILE A 34 1.52 -2.60 -32.19
CA ILE A 34 0.17 -2.75 -32.76
C ILE A 34 0.23 -2.94 -34.28
N GLN A 35 1.18 -2.29 -34.95
CA GLN A 35 1.34 -2.38 -36.41
C GLN A 35 1.97 -3.70 -36.83
N THR A 36 2.79 -4.29 -35.97
CA THR A 36 3.52 -5.54 -36.24
C THR A 36 2.72 -6.80 -35.87
N GLY A 37 1.57 -6.66 -35.21
CA GLY A 37 0.62 -7.76 -34.97
C GLY A 37 1.08 -8.78 -33.93
N GLY A 38 1.71 -8.32 -32.85
CA GLY A 38 2.29 -9.17 -31.80
C GLY A 38 1.91 -8.79 -30.37
N ASN A 39 2.60 -9.41 -29.39
CA ASN A 39 2.49 -9.05 -27.98
C ASN A 39 3.15 -7.68 -27.74
N CYS A 40 2.43 -6.78 -27.07
CA CYS A 40 2.86 -5.42 -26.75
C CYS A 40 3.49 -5.27 -25.34
N ILE A 41 3.73 -6.37 -24.63
CA ILE A 41 4.53 -6.39 -23.41
C ILE A 41 6.01 -6.30 -23.83
N THR A 42 6.49 -5.07 -23.99
CA THR A 42 7.83 -4.75 -24.47
C THR A 42 8.50 -3.73 -23.54
N PRO A 43 9.84 -3.71 -23.42
CA PRO A 43 10.54 -2.71 -22.61
C PRO A 43 10.32 -1.24 -23.03
N GLN A 44 9.67 -1.00 -24.18
CA GLN A 44 9.33 0.33 -24.69
C GLN A 44 7.95 0.81 -24.23
N ASN A 45 7.10 -0.11 -23.78
CA ASN A 45 5.74 0.19 -23.29
C ASN A 45 5.74 0.32 -21.76
N VAL A 46 4.75 1.06 -21.23
CA VAL A 46 4.69 1.37 -19.79
C VAL A 46 3.52 0.64 -19.17
N GLU A 47 3.80 -0.23 -18.20
CA GLU A 47 2.77 -0.86 -17.38
C GLU A 47 2.10 0.18 -16.46
N LEU A 48 0.78 0.30 -16.57
CA LEU A 48 -0.06 1.17 -15.75
C LEU A 48 -0.48 0.46 -14.46
N MET A 49 -0.85 -0.82 -14.57
CA MET A 49 -1.29 -1.64 -13.43
C MET A 49 -0.93 -3.10 -13.66
N HIS A 50 -0.27 -3.70 -12.66
CA HIS A 50 -0.01 -5.13 -12.58
C HIS A 50 -1.00 -5.78 -11.62
N ALA A 51 -1.82 -6.72 -12.10
CA ALA A 51 -2.82 -7.38 -11.28
C ALA A 51 -2.89 -8.88 -11.56
N ILE A 52 -3.53 -9.61 -10.67
CA ILE A 52 -3.88 -11.01 -10.89
C ILE A 52 -5.39 -11.14 -10.83
N THR A 53 -5.99 -11.80 -11.82
CA THR A 53 -7.43 -12.07 -11.82
C THR A 53 -7.78 -12.95 -10.63
N PRO A 54 -9.01 -12.86 -10.12
CA PRO A 54 -9.48 -13.86 -9.16
C PRO A 54 -9.73 -15.21 -9.88
N PHE A 55 -10.21 -16.22 -9.15
CA PHE A 55 -10.54 -17.52 -9.76
C PHE A 55 -11.91 -17.46 -10.42
N GLY A 56 -11.96 -17.27 -11.75
CA GLY A 56 -13.22 -17.13 -12.47
C GLY A 56 -13.95 -15.81 -12.19
N THR A 57 -15.25 -15.77 -12.47
CA THR A 57 -16.10 -14.60 -12.21
C THR A 57 -16.49 -14.54 -10.73
N ASP A 58 -15.49 -14.17 -9.93
CA ASP A 58 -15.49 -14.05 -8.47
C ASP A 58 -16.13 -12.74 -8.03
N ALA A 59 -17.39 -12.61 -8.38
CA ALA A 59 -18.18 -11.43 -8.11
C ALA A 59 -19.34 -11.86 -7.20
N PRO A 60 -19.76 -11.00 -6.25
CA PRO A 60 -20.76 -11.37 -5.26
C PRO A 60 -21.97 -12.04 -5.92
N PRO A 61 -22.63 -12.98 -5.21
CA PRO A 61 -23.88 -13.54 -5.70
C PRO A 61 -24.76 -12.40 -6.19
N PRO A 62 -25.46 -12.56 -7.34
CA PRO A 62 -26.28 -11.49 -7.86
C PRO A 62 -27.15 -10.91 -6.76
N ASP A 63 -27.18 -9.59 -6.65
CA ASP A 63 -27.95 -8.81 -5.66
C ASP A 63 -29.49 -8.98 -5.80
N GLY A 64 -29.93 -10.05 -6.45
CA GLY A 64 -31.29 -10.26 -6.94
C GLY A 64 -31.47 -9.87 -8.42
N SER A 65 -30.54 -9.14 -9.04
CA SER A 65 -30.65 -8.71 -10.45
C SER A 65 -30.29 -9.78 -11.49
N GLY A 66 -29.63 -10.86 -11.07
CA GLY A 66 -29.03 -11.84 -11.99
C GLY A 66 -27.73 -11.39 -12.65
N GLN A 67 -27.18 -10.22 -12.29
CA GLN A 67 -25.87 -9.74 -12.74
C GLN A 67 -24.80 -9.94 -11.66
N VAL A 68 -23.61 -10.30 -12.12
CA VAL A 68 -22.43 -10.61 -11.30
C VAL A 68 -21.51 -9.36 -11.35
N PRO A 69 -21.39 -8.56 -10.27
CA PRO A 69 -20.76 -7.24 -10.32
C PRO A 69 -19.23 -7.34 -10.39
N PRO A 70 -18.52 -6.59 -11.28
CA PRO A 70 -17.12 -6.83 -11.57
C PRO A 70 -16.20 -6.60 -10.36
N ARG A 71 -15.06 -7.28 -10.36
CA ARG A 71 -13.94 -6.93 -9.47
C ARG A 71 -13.35 -5.60 -9.96
N VAL A 72 -13.37 -4.58 -9.10
CA VAL A 72 -12.84 -3.25 -9.41
C VAL A 72 -11.49 -3.08 -8.71
N LEU A 73 -10.47 -2.67 -9.48
CA LEU A 73 -9.14 -2.35 -8.99
C LEU A 73 -8.83 -0.90 -9.37
N THR A 74 -8.36 -0.13 -8.39
CA THR A 74 -8.04 1.29 -8.56
C THR A 74 -6.59 1.53 -8.19
N LEU A 75 -5.88 2.28 -9.02
CA LEU A 75 -4.50 2.68 -8.78
C LEU A 75 -4.28 4.12 -9.21
N ASP A 76 -3.61 4.88 -8.36
CA ASP A 76 -3.18 6.24 -8.68
C ASP A 76 -1.95 6.23 -9.59
N ILE A 77 -2.19 6.66 -10.84
CA ILE A 77 -1.18 6.78 -11.89
C ILE A 77 -0.89 8.25 -12.24
N THR A 78 -1.20 9.20 -11.35
CA THR A 78 -1.01 10.64 -11.61
C THR A 78 0.40 11.01 -12.10
N PRO A 79 1.52 10.40 -11.62
CA PRO A 79 2.85 10.68 -12.17
C PRO A 79 2.96 10.40 -13.68
N TYR A 80 2.11 9.55 -14.25
CA TYR A 80 2.16 9.14 -15.65
C TYR A 80 1.36 10.07 -16.58
N ALA A 81 0.69 11.08 -16.03
CA ALA A 81 -0.10 12.05 -16.79
C ALA A 81 0.59 12.61 -18.07
N PRO A 82 1.91 12.88 -18.10
CA PRO A 82 2.58 13.33 -19.33
C PRO A 82 2.43 12.39 -20.53
N LEU A 83 2.22 11.08 -20.29
CA LEU A 83 2.04 10.10 -21.35
C LEU A 83 0.59 9.97 -21.82
N LEU A 84 -0.37 10.45 -21.04
CA LEU A 84 -1.81 10.28 -21.29
C LEU A 84 -2.42 11.41 -22.14
N HIS A 85 -1.63 12.37 -22.61
CA HIS A 85 -2.12 13.46 -23.45
C HIS A 85 -2.43 13.04 -24.89
N GLY A 86 -3.58 13.48 -25.41
CA GLY A 86 -3.98 13.23 -26.80
C GLY A 86 -4.48 11.81 -27.04
N SER A 87 -4.42 11.35 -28.28
CA SER A 87 -4.83 9.98 -28.63
C SER A 87 -3.74 8.98 -28.24
N ARG A 88 -4.12 7.98 -27.46
CA ARG A 88 -3.24 6.91 -26.97
C ARG A 88 -3.90 5.56 -27.11
N TYR A 89 -3.07 4.51 -27.18
CA TYR A 89 -3.51 3.14 -27.18
C TYR A 89 -3.26 2.51 -25.82
N ILE A 90 -4.31 1.93 -25.25
CA ILE A 90 -4.23 1.15 -24.01
C ILE A 90 -4.31 -0.32 -24.38
N GLY A 91 -3.35 -1.10 -23.88
CA GLY A 91 -3.37 -2.54 -23.94
C GLY A 91 -3.87 -3.13 -22.63
N ALA A 92 -4.74 -4.14 -22.73
CA ALA A 92 -5.11 -5.01 -21.62
C ALA A 92 -4.81 -6.45 -22.04
N ASP A 93 -3.87 -7.10 -21.35
CA ASP A 93 -3.46 -8.48 -21.62
C ASP A 93 -3.79 -9.35 -20.41
N ILE A 94 -4.56 -10.43 -20.65
CA ILE A 94 -4.80 -11.48 -19.68
C ILE A 94 -4.52 -12.81 -20.36
N GLY A 95 -3.37 -13.40 -20.06
CA GLY A 95 -2.94 -14.68 -20.62
C GLY A 95 -3.92 -15.78 -20.23
N ASN A 96 -4.73 -16.24 -21.20
CA ASN A 96 -5.77 -17.24 -20.98
C ASN A 96 -5.77 -18.30 -22.10
N PHE A 97 -6.27 -19.49 -21.78
CA PHE A 97 -6.37 -20.61 -22.72
C PHE A 97 -7.81 -21.12 -22.86
N VAL A 98 -8.78 -20.32 -22.41
CA VAL A 98 -10.19 -20.68 -22.37
C VAL A 98 -10.93 -19.73 -23.30
N GLN A 99 -11.72 -20.28 -24.23
CA GLN A 99 -12.42 -19.48 -25.24
C GLN A 99 -13.32 -18.37 -24.64
N ALA A 100 -13.90 -18.62 -23.46
CA ALA A 100 -14.73 -17.63 -22.76
C ALA A 100 -13.90 -16.47 -22.18
N GLY A 101 -12.65 -16.73 -21.78
CA GLY A 101 -11.69 -15.72 -21.33
C GLY A 101 -12.22 -14.80 -20.23
N TRP A 102 -11.89 -13.51 -20.38
CA TRP A 102 -12.22 -12.44 -19.44
C TRP A 102 -12.81 -11.23 -20.17
N HIS A 103 -13.66 -10.49 -19.46
CA HIS A 103 -14.11 -9.17 -19.89
C HIS A 103 -13.45 -8.11 -19.00
N VAL A 104 -12.81 -7.11 -19.62
CA VAL A 104 -12.11 -6.02 -18.94
C VAL A 104 -12.77 -4.70 -19.30
N THR A 105 -12.96 -3.86 -18.31
CA THR A 105 -13.35 -2.45 -18.50
C THR A 105 -12.31 -1.59 -17.82
N VAL A 106 -11.92 -0.51 -18.49
CA VAL A 106 -10.87 0.40 -18.03
C VAL A 106 -11.45 1.78 -18.04
N ASP A 107 -11.49 2.40 -16.87
CA ASP A 107 -11.95 3.77 -16.68
C ASP A 107 -10.78 4.61 -16.15
N PHE A 108 -10.60 5.80 -16.70
CA PHE A 108 -9.65 6.79 -16.20
C PHE A 108 -10.44 7.91 -15.54
N ASP A 109 -10.19 8.13 -14.25
CA ASP A 109 -10.68 9.30 -13.53
C ASP A 109 -9.63 10.40 -13.58
N LEU A 110 -9.94 11.51 -14.24
CA LEU A 110 -9.08 12.67 -14.40
C LEU A 110 -9.71 13.84 -13.66
N ASN A 111 -9.13 14.20 -12.51
CA ASN A 111 -9.71 15.20 -11.62
C ASN A 111 -8.82 16.45 -11.50
N GLU A 112 -9.42 17.61 -11.73
CA GLU A 112 -8.78 18.92 -11.59
C GLU A 112 -9.16 19.62 -10.26
N ARG A 113 -10.15 19.09 -9.53
CA ARG A 113 -10.56 19.65 -8.26
C ARG A 113 -9.56 19.29 -7.17
N THR A 114 -9.10 20.30 -6.45
CA THR A 114 -8.05 20.16 -5.43
C THR A 114 -8.46 19.27 -4.24
N ASP A 115 -9.76 19.08 -3.99
CA ASP A 115 -10.28 18.26 -2.90
C ASP A 115 -10.44 16.77 -3.25
N GLU A 116 -10.38 16.44 -4.55
CA GLU A 116 -10.43 15.08 -5.08
C GLU A 116 -9.14 14.70 -5.83
N ALA A 117 -8.18 15.62 -5.90
CA ALA A 117 -6.90 15.44 -6.57
C ALA A 117 -6.05 14.39 -5.85
N SER A 118 -5.28 13.63 -6.64
CA SER A 118 -4.24 12.78 -6.10
C SER A 118 -3.26 13.59 -5.24
N PRO A 119 -2.74 13.02 -4.14
CA PRO A 119 -1.62 13.63 -3.42
C PRO A 119 -0.33 13.67 -4.24
N LYS A 120 -0.23 12.85 -5.30
CA LYS A 120 0.88 12.84 -6.27
C LYS A 120 0.63 13.87 -7.35
N LYS A 121 1.70 14.44 -7.87
CA LYS A 121 1.65 15.40 -8.98
C LYS A 121 1.98 14.70 -10.30
N PRO A 122 1.52 15.24 -11.44
CA PRO A 122 2.08 14.87 -12.74
C PRO A 122 3.60 14.99 -12.72
N ALA A 123 4.32 13.96 -13.20
CA ALA A 123 5.76 14.02 -13.33
C ALA A 123 6.16 15.02 -14.43
N ASP A 124 7.38 15.53 -14.39
CA ASP A 124 7.93 16.36 -15.46
C ASP A 124 8.40 15.53 -16.66
N GLY A 125 8.62 14.24 -16.44
CA GLY A 125 8.87 13.26 -17.50
C GLY A 125 8.93 11.83 -16.98
N ILE A 126 8.82 10.89 -17.90
CA ILE A 126 8.72 9.46 -17.62
C ILE A 126 9.22 8.65 -18.81
N THR A 127 9.82 7.49 -18.53
CA THR A 127 10.26 6.52 -19.54
C THR A 127 10.04 5.09 -19.05
N ALA A 128 9.71 4.19 -19.98
CA ALA A 128 9.77 2.75 -19.75
C ALA A 128 11.24 2.30 -19.63
N VAL A 129 11.50 1.30 -18.78
CA VAL A 129 12.85 0.71 -18.63
C VAL A 129 12.79 -0.80 -18.78
N ILE A 130 11.89 -1.45 -18.05
CA ILE A 130 11.66 -2.91 -18.09
C ILE A 130 10.16 -3.15 -18.18
N PHE A 131 9.73 -4.06 -19.05
CA PHE A 131 8.39 -4.60 -19.05
C PHE A 131 8.42 -5.95 -19.78
N GLU A 132 8.63 -7.03 -19.01
CA GLU A 132 8.81 -8.37 -19.56
C GLU A 132 8.55 -9.47 -18.51
N SER A 133 8.12 -10.65 -18.96
CA SER A 133 8.01 -11.85 -18.13
C SER A 133 9.19 -12.79 -18.34
N GLY A 134 9.63 -13.51 -17.30
CA GLY A 134 10.68 -14.53 -17.39
C GLY A 134 11.73 -14.37 -16.30
N GLY A 135 12.98 -14.72 -16.62
CA GLY A 135 14.12 -14.66 -15.68
C GLY A 135 14.75 -13.28 -15.50
N ALA A 136 15.99 -13.25 -15.03
CA ALA A 136 16.76 -12.03 -14.78
C ALA A 136 16.99 -11.18 -16.05
N VAL A 137 17.08 -9.86 -15.87
CA VAL A 137 17.48 -8.89 -16.90
C VAL A 137 18.99 -8.67 -16.78
N THR A 138 19.77 -9.39 -17.57
CA THR A 138 21.24 -9.39 -17.50
C THR A 138 21.89 -8.35 -18.40
N THR A 139 21.22 -7.95 -19.48
CA THR A 139 21.68 -6.86 -20.36
C THR A 139 21.16 -5.53 -19.82
N PRO A 140 22.04 -4.56 -19.50
CA PRO A 140 21.60 -3.29 -18.93
C PRO A 140 20.65 -2.53 -19.85
N ARG A 141 19.47 -2.17 -19.32
CA ARG A 141 18.52 -1.26 -19.97
C ARG A 141 18.96 0.17 -19.67
N GLN A 142 19.23 0.93 -20.72
CA GLN A 142 19.75 2.29 -20.57
C GLN A 142 18.62 3.27 -20.26
N VAL A 143 18.82 4.11 -19.25
CA VAL A 143 17.90 5.19 -18.89
C VAL A 143 18.69 6.49 -18.74
N THR A 144 18.26 7.55 -19.41
CA THR A 144 18.90 8.88 -19.33
C THR A 144 18.05 9.81 -18.50
N ILE A 145 18.63 10.38 -17.43
CA ILE A 145 17.95 11.33 -16.55
C ILE A 145 18.32 12.76 -16.96
N PRO A 146 17.35 13.65 -17.20
CA PRO A 146 17.62 15.05 -17.49
C PRO A 146 18.43 15.73 -16.38
N SER A 147 19.32 16.65 -16.74
CA SER A 147 20.16 17.37 -15.77
C SER A 147 19.39 18.33 -14.86
N ASP A 148 18.16 18.69 -15.25
CA ASP A 148 17.27 19.55 -14.49
C ASP A 148 16.29 18.76 -13.59
N ALA A 149 16.37 17.42 -13.57
CA ALA A 149 15.65 16.62 -12.59
C ALA A 149 16.24 16.86 -11.19
N GLN A 150 15.36 16.97 -10.18
CA GLN A 150 15.75 17.09 -8.77
C GLN A 150 15.34 15.86 -7.94
N GLN A 151 14.32 15.14 -8.37
CA GLN A 151 13.93 13.85 -7.81
C GLN A 151 13.61 12.85 -8.92
N VAL A 152 14.03 11.61 -8.74
CA VAL A 152 13.79 10.51 -9.67
C VAL A 152 13.19 9.34 -8.91
N PHE A 153 12.13 8.75 -9.47
CA PHE A 153 11.44 7.61 -8.91
C PHE A 153 11.42 6.46 -9.90
N GLY A 154 11.50 5.23 -9.37
CA GLY A 154 11.13 4.02 -10.08
C GLY A 154 9.76 3.54 -9.60
N ARG A 155 8.78 3.40 -10.51
CA ARG A 155 7.58 2.59 -10.24
C ARG A 155 7.87 1.18 -10.71
N ILE A 156 7.75 0.24 -9.78
CA ILE A 156 8.15 -1.15 -10.00
C ILE A 156 6.91 -2.03 -9.89
N PHE A 157 6.76 -3.05 -10.71
CA PHE A 157 5.83 -4.15 -10.42
C PHE A 157 6.56 -5.47 -10.58
N MET A 158 6.21 -6.45 -9.76
CA MET A 158 6.61 -7.84 -9.99
C MET A 158 5.66 -8.83 -9.35
N SER A 159 5.61 -10.02 -9.91
CA SER A 159 4.92 -11.17 -9.30
C SER A 159 5.61 -12.48 -9.71
N GLY A 160 5.81 -13.37 -8.74
CA GLY A 160 6.40 -14.69 -8.96
C GLY A 160 5.32 -15.73 -9.28
N HIS A 161 5.58 -16.62 -10.24
CA HIS A 161 4.61 -17.60 -10.75
C HIS A 161 5.20 -19.00 -10.90
N GLY A 162 4.34 -20.03 -10.89
CA GLY A 162 4.75 -21.44 -10.94
C GLY A 162 5.44 -21.92 -12.23
N GLY A 163 5.36 -21.14 -13.32
CA GLY A 163 5.86 -21.56 -14.64
C GLY A 163 5.11 -22.78 -15.17
N ASN A 164 5.83 -23.81 -15.62
CA ASN A 164 5.25 -25.07 -16.15
C ASN A 164 5.08 -26.17 -15.09
N SER A 165 5.44 -25.90 -13.83
CA SER A 165 5.39 -26.88 -12.75
C SER A 165 4.16 -26.62 -11.90
N ALA A 166 3.28 -27.61 -11.77
CA ALA A 166 2.21 -27.57 -10.78
C ALA A 166 2.85 -27.59 -9.38
N CYS A 167 2.56 -26.59 -8.58
CA CYS A 167 3.03 -26.47 -7.20
C CYS A 167 1.88 -25.98 -6.33
N ASP A 168 1.74 -26.58 -5.16
CA ASP A 168 0.76 -26.19 -4.16
C ASP A 168 1.49 -25.62 -2.94
N GLY A 169 0.99 -24.52 -2.39
CA GLY A 169 1.50 -23.90 -1.18
C GLY A 169 1.62 -24.92 -0.02
N GLY A 170 2.75 -24.90 0.66
CA GLY A 170 3.03 -25.78 1.81
C GLY A 170 2.66 -25.18 3.16
N SER A 171 2.74 -26.00 4.22
CA SER A 171 2.51 -25.60 5.61
C SER A 171 3.61 -24.73 6.23
N ASN A 172 4.62 -24.36 5.45
CA ASN A 172 5.86 -23.75 5.94
C ASN A 172 5.90 -22.23 5.88
N ASP A 173 4.76 -21.53 6.03
CA ASP A 173 4.67 -20.09 6.38
C ASP A 173 5.79 -19.21 5.79
N GLY A 174 6.09 -19.34 4.49
CA GLY A 174 7.08 -18.50 3.84
C GLY A 174 8.57 -18.83 4.06
N GLY A 175 8.94 -20.00 4.57
CA GLY A 175 10.32 -20.48 4.46
C GLY A 175 10.68 -20.93 3.03
N PRO A 176 11.96 -20.93 2.62
CA PRO A 176 12.37 -21.64 1.40
C PRO A 176 12.04 -23.13 1.57
N CYS A 177 11.19 -23.68 0.69
CA CYS A 177 10.82 -25.10 0.74
C CYS A 177 12.07 -25.99 0.67
N SER A 178 12.23 -26.90 1.63
CA SER A 178 13.45 -27.72 1.77
C SER A 178 13.24 -29.19 1.39
N GLY A 179 11.98 -29.64 1.26
CA GLY A 179 11.61 -30.93 0.69
C GLY A 179 10.12 -31.21 0.78
N GLY A 180 9.62 -32.24 0.07
CA GLY A 180 8.19 -32.55 -0.07
C GLY A 180 7.40 -32.87 1.21
N ALA A 181 8.07 -32.97 2.37
CA ALA A 181 7.42 -33.11 3.68
C ALA A 181 6.85 -31.77 4.21
N ASP A 182 7.29 -30.64 3.63
CA ASP A 182 6.85 -29.28 3.97
C ASP A 182 5.50 -28.89 3.33
N CYS A 183 4.92 -29.78 2.50
CA CYS A 183 3.60 -29.66 1.88
C CYS A 183 2.79 -30.95 2.13
N PRO A 184 1.84 -30.99 3.09
CA PRO A 184 1.05 -32.20 3.33
C PRO A 184 -0.04 -32.41 2.25
N GLY A 185 0.37 -32.77 1.03
CA GLY A 185 -0.53 -33.08 -0.10
C GLY A 185 -0.04 -32.61 -1.48
N GLY A 186 1.02 -31.80 -1.53
CA GLY A 186 1.65 -31.32 -2.77
C GLY A 186 3.14 -31.70 -2.84
N SER A 187 3.74 -31.61 -4.03
CA SER A 187 5.20 -31.68 -4.15
C SER A 187 5.79 -30.29 -3.91
N CYS A 188 6.71 -30.16 -2.94
CA CYS A 188 7.63 -29.01 -2.86
C CYS A 188 8.56 -29.00 -4.08
N GLY A 189 8.03 -28.61 -5.23
CA GLY A 189 8.79 -28.35 -6.43
C GLY A 189 9.01 -26.86 -6.57
N THR A 190 9.91 -26.29 -5.77
CA THR A 190 10.71 -25.05 -6.01
C THR A 190 10.05 -23.80 -6.62
N CYS A 191 8.75 -23.75 -6.88
CA CYS A 191 8.21 -22.78 -7.82
C CYS A 191 8.16 -21.38 -7.22
N ASP A 192 8.33 -20.37 -8.06
CA ASP A 192 8.52 -19.00 -7.59
C ASP A 192 7.24 -18.37 -7.02
N GLU A 193 6.05 -18.93 -7.29
CA GLU A 193 4.76 -18.44 -6.76
C GLU A 193 4.64 -18.54 -5.25
N PHE A 194 5.01 -19.70 -4.70
CA PHE A 194 4.84 -20.02 -3.28
C PHE A 194 6.17 -20.05 -2.52
N CYS A 195 7.23 -19.51 -3.12
CA CYS A 195 8.54 -19.45 -2.49
C CYS A 195 9.05 -18.01 -2.40
N HIS A 196 9.74 -17.71 -1.30
CA HIS A 196 10.48 -16.47 -1.17
C HIS A 196 11.65 -16.44 -2.17
N ARG A 197 11.66 -15.41 -3.04
CA ARG A 197 12.75 -15.13 -3.98
C ARG A 197 13.20 -13.71 -3.84
N GLN A 198 14.51 -13.54 -3.68
CA GLN A 198 15.10 -12.21 -3.66
C GLN A 198 15.08 -11.62 -5.07
N GLN A 199 14.68 -10.37 -5.15
CA GLN A 199 14.62 -9.54 -6.34
C GLN A 199 15.58 -8.38 -6.13
N ILE A 200 16.52 -8.18 -7.05
CA ILE A 200 17.61 -7.21 -6.90
C ILE A 200 17.66 -6.32 -8.13
N ILE A 201 17.34 -5.03 -7.96
CA ILE A 201 17.55 -4.03 -9.00
C ILE A 201 18.94 -3.45 -8.83
N LYS A 202 19.73 -3.49 -9.90
CA LYS A 202 21.06 -2.88 -9.95
C LYS A 202 21.08 -1.71 -10.91
N VAL A 203 21.80 -0.67 -10.53
CA VAL A 203 22.09 0.50 -11.35
C VAL A 203 23.60 0.60 -11.47
N ASP A 204 24.10 0.61 -12.70
CA ASP A 204 25.53 0.62 -13.03
C ASP A 204 26.32 -0.50 -12.32
N GLY A 205 25.67 -1.67 -12.20
CA GLY A 205 26.22 -2.86 -11.55
C GLY A 205 26.18 -2.85 -10.02
N GLN A 206 25.74 -1.77 -9.38
CA GLN A 206 25.58 -1.67 -7.93
C GLN A 206 24.14 -1.96 -7.51
N THR A 207 23.94 -2.64 -6.38
CA THR A 207 22.58 -2.91 -5.84
C THR A 207 21.92 -1.62 -5.39
N ALA A 208 20.96 -1.15 -6.18
CA ALA A 208 20.18 0.04 -5.88
C ALA A 208 19.01 -0.28 -4.95
N TRP A 209 18.38 -1.45 -5.15
CA TRP A 209 17.28 -1.92 -4.33
C TRP A 209 17.22 -3.44 -4.31
N GLN A 210 16.80 -4.00 -3.17
CA GLN A 210 16.55 -5.43 -3.03
C GLN A 210 15.32 -5.66 -2.17
N VAL A 211 14.51 -6.65 -2.54
CA VAL A 211 13.32 -7.06 -1.78
C VAL A 211 13.09 -8.56 -1.97
N THR A 212 12.38 -9.18 -1.03
CA THR A 212 11.75 -10.48 -1.23
C THR A 212 10.25 -10.24 -1.23
N PRO A 213 9.60 -10.09 -2.40
CA PRO A 213 8.20 -9.71 -2.46
C PRO A 213 7.34 -10.85 -1.92
N TRP A 214 6.48 -10.54 -0.95
CA TRP A 214 5.65 -11.54 -0.30
C TRP A 214 4.36 -10.93 0.21
N ARG A 215 3.28 -11.71 0.11
CA ARG A 215 1.94 -11.38 0.59
C ARG A 215 1.43 -12.54 1.42
N ASP A 216 1.14 -12.29 2.68
CA ASP A 216 0.62 -13.25 3.68
C ASP A 216 -0.81 -12.94 4.13
N ASP A 217 -1.42 -11.94 3.51
CA ASP A 217 -2.75 -11.41 3.77
C ASP A 217 -3.74 -11.77 2.65
N CYS A 218 -3.45 -12.83 1.87
CA CYS A 218 -4.34 -13.28 0.81
C CYS A 218 -5.67 -13.72 1.41
N SER A 219 -6.66 -12.85 1.27
CA SER A 219 -8.01 -13.08 1.74
C SER A 219 -8.95 -13.00 0.54
N PRO A 220 -9.59 -14.10 0.14
CA PRO A 220 -10.61 -14.05 -0.90
C PRO A 220 -11.81 -13.20 -0.46
N GLY A 221 -12.01 -12.87 0.83
CA GLY A 221 -13.25 -12.23 1.28
C GLY A 221 -14.45 -13.16 1.11
N GLY A 222 -15.53 -12.70 0.48
CA GLY A 222 -16.76 -13.50 0.25
C GLY A 222 -16.70 -14.47 -0.93
N LEU A 223 -15.52 -14.72 -1.51
CA LEU A 223 -15.35 -15.49 -2.75
C LEU A 223 -15.30 -16.99 -2.47
N THR A 224 -16.09 -17.78 -3.21
CA THR A 224 -16.25 -19.22 -2.97
C THR A 224 -15.67 -20.12 -4.07
N ALA A 225 -15.31 -19.58 -5.25
CA ALA A 225 -14.90 -20.40 -6.41
C ALA A 225 -13.57 -21.14 -6.16
N CYS A 226 -12.65 -20.52 -5.43
CA CYS A 226 -11.37 -21.13 -5.08
C CYS A 226 -11.46 -22.32 -4.11
N TYR A 227 -12.59 -22.54 -3.44
CA TYR A 227 -12.77 -23.69 -2.53
C TYR A 227 -12.87 -25.04 -3.24
N ALA A 228 -13.16 -25.03 -4.56
CA ALA A 228 -13.09 -26.24 -5.37
C ALA A 228 -11.64 -26.73 -5.57
N TRP A 229 -10.68 -25.81 -5.50
CA TRP A 229 -9.24 -26.08 -5.60
C TRP A 229 -8.63 -26.15 -4.21
N ASN A 230 -8.89 -27.29 -3.58
CA ASN A 230 -8.51 -27.55 -2.20
C ASN A 230 -7.28 -28.46 -2.15
N ALA A 231 -6.12 -27.86 -1.95
CA ALA A 231 -4.93 -28.59 -1.55
C ALA A 231 -4.89 -28.62 -0.01
N CYS A 232 -4.79 -29.82 0.57
CA CYS A 232 -4.53 -30.00 2.00
C CYS A 232 -5.59 -29.46 2.98
N GLY A 233 -6.84 -29.27 2.54
CA GLY A 233 -7.94 -28.73 3.36
C GLY A 233 -8.14 -27.21 3.23
N HIS A 234 -7.28 -26.51 2.50
CA HIS A 234 -7.33 -25.05 2.30
C HIS A 234 -7.52 -24.68 0.83
N ALA A 235 -8.36 -23.67 0.58
CA ALA A 235 -8.61 -23.18 -0.77
C ALA A 235 -7.40 -22.40 -1.32
N SER A 236 -7.03 -22.60 -2.58
CA SER A 236 -5.80 -22.04 -3.18
C SER A 236 -5.65 -20.51 -2.99
N CYS A 237 -6.77 -19.78 -3.00
CA CYS A 237 -6.84 -18.33 -2.82
C CYS A 237 -6.35 -17.80 -1.46
N PHE A 238 -6.18 -18.67 -0.44
CA PHE A 238 -5.67 -18.26 0.87
C PHE A 238 -4.15 -18.40 1.01
N PHE A 239 -3.47 -19.06 0.09
CA PHE A 239 -2.03 -19.25 0.21
C PHE A 239 -1.28 -17.93 0.01
N SER A 240 -0.34 -17.69 0.91
CA SER A 240 0.66 -16.64 0.80
C SER A 240 1.49 -16.80 -0.47
N ARG A 241 1.83 -15.70 -1.12
CA ARG A 241 2.39 -15.69 -2.48
C ARG A 241 3.47 -14.64 -2.69
N ALA A 242 4.27 -14.85 -3.72
CA ALA A 242 5.40 -14.02 -4.12
C ALA A 242 4.99 -12.67 -4.74
N GLY A 243 4.48 -11.78 -3.89
CA GLY A 243 4.17 -10.40 -4.25
C GLY A 243 2.78 -10.19 -4.85
N TRP A 244 1.82 -11.08 -4.64
CA TRP A 244 0.46 -10.92 -5.15
C TRP A 244 -0.56 -11.79 -4.40
N CYS A 245 -1.84 -11.50 -4.61
CA CYS A 245 -2.95 -12.38 -4.23
C CYS A 245 -3.98 -12.40 -5.37
N PRO A 246 -4.70 -13.52 -5.61
CA PRO A 246 -5.74 -13.59 -6.62
C PRO A 246 -6.80 -12.49 -6.45
N GLY A 247 -7.05 -11.72 -7.50
CA GLY A 247 -8.02 -10.62 -7.50
C GLY A 247 -7.50 -9.28 -6.97
N TYR A 248 -6.19 -9.11 -6.81
CA TYR A 248 -5.57 -7.88 -6.28
C TYR A 248 -4.51 -7.33 -7.23
N ILE A 249 -4.19 -6.04 -7.06
CA ILE A 249 -2.99 -5.44 -7.62
C ILE A 249 -1.78 -6.10 -6.96
N ALA A 250 -0.79 -6.48 -7.78
CA ALA A 250 0.45 -7.05 -7.29
C ALA A 250 1.23 -6.06 -6.42
N CYS A 251 1.86 -6.57 -5.38
CA CYS A 251 2.36 -5.75 -4.30
C CYS A 251 3.57 -6.38 -3.60
N HIS A 252 4.69 -5.65 -3.56
CA HIS A 252 5.94 -6.16 -2.98
C HIS A 252 5.92 -6.28 -1.44
N GLN A 253 5.12 -5.46 -0.77
CA GLN A 253 4.98 -5.35 0.69
C GLN A 253 3.51 -5.00 1.05
N HIS A 254 3.14 -4.89 2.32
CA HIS A 254 1.78 -4.47 2.71
C HIS A 254 1.40 -3.09 2.12
N PRO A 255 0.10 -2.79 1.92
CA PRO A 255 -0.38 -1.56 1.31
C PRO A 255 0.17 -0.25 1.93
N PRO A 256 0.26 0.86 1.18
CA PRO A 256 -0.27 1.05 -0.18
C PRO A 256 0.60 0.39 -1.27
N CYS A 257 -0.07 -0.22 -2.25
CA CYS A 257 0.57 -0.95 -3.34
C CYS A 257 0.96 -0.04 -4.51
N ASP A 258 1.41 1.17 -4.22
CA ASP A 258 1.71 2.19 -5.22
C ASP A 258 3.10 2.03 -5.84
N GLN A 259 3.97 1.23 -5.20
CA GLN A 259 5.24 0.70 -5.71
C GLN A 259 6.25 1.73 -6.21
N ASP A 260 6.12 2.96 -5.75
CA ASP A 260 7.04 4.04 -6.08
C ASP A 260 8.24 4.01 -5.13
N ARG A 261 9.44 4.13 -5.70
CA ARG A 261 10.69 4.18 -4.94
C ARG A 261 11.51 5.38 -5.35
N LEU A 262 11.94 6.19 -4.38
CA LEU A 262 12.89 7.27 -4.61
C LEU A 262 14.25 6.67 -5.00
N MET A 263 14.71 6.99 -6.21
CA MET A 263 15.93 6.45 -6.80
C MET A 263 16.94 7.54 -7.20
N THR A 264 16.72 8.81 -6.81
CA THR A 264 17.56 9.97 -7.17
C THR A 264 19.06 9.75 -6.92
N THR A 265 19.43 9.06 -5.85
CA THR A 265 20.85 8.80 -5.52
C THR A 265 21.49 7.73 -6.40
N TRP A 266 20.69 6.92 -7.09
CA TRP A 266 21.13 5.84 -7.98
C TRP A 266 21.04 6.26 -9.44
N LEU A 267 19.93 6.89 -9.81
CA LEU A 267 19.64 7.45 -11.13
C LEU A 267 19.87 8.96 -11.08
N THR A 268 21.14 9.36 -11.13
CA THR A 268 21.54 10.74 -10.90
C THR A 268 21.19 11.65 -12.10
N PRO A 269 20.68 12.87 -11.84
CA PRO A 269 20.40 13.84 -12.89
C PRO A 269 21.61 14.15 -13.78
N GLY A 270 21.39 14.21 -15.09
CA GLY A 270 22.40 14.57 -16.09
C GLY A 270 23.27 13.42 -16.58
N ALA A 271 22.93 12.18 -16.25
CA ALA A 271 23.66 10.98 -16.64
C ALA A 271 22.76 9.93 -17.30
N THR A 272 23.40 8.97 -17.98
CA THR A 272 22.78 7.74 -18.47
C THR A 272 23.24 6.58 -17.62
N HIS A 273 22.29 5.76 -17.18
CA HIS A 273 22.53 4.63 -16.30
C HIS A 273 22.07 3.32 -16.93
N GLY A 274 22.77 2.25 -16.62
CA GLY A 274 22.37 0.89 -16.97
C GLY A 274 21.62 0.22 -15.83
N VAL A 275 20.36 -0.15 -16.06
CA VAL A 275 19.52 -0.88 -15.10
C VAL A 275 19.51 -2.37 -15.43
N THR A 276 19.83 -3.21 -14.46
CA THR A 276 19.67 -4.68 -14.53
C THR A 276 18.81 -5.18 -13.38
N TRP A 277 18.28 -6.39 -13.54
CA TRP A 277 17.41 -7.02 -12.55
C TRP A 277 17.85 -8.46 -12.32
N GLU A 278 18.38 -8.75 -11.14
CA GLU A 278 18.87 -10.06 -10.77
C GLU A 278 17.87 -10.81 -9.90
N ILE A 279 17.76 -12.11 -10.17
CA ILE A 279 16.94 -13.05 -9.40
C ILE A 279 17.85 -14.26 -9.12
N PRO A 280 18.49 -14.32 -7.94
CA PRO A 280 19.54 -15.32 -7.68
C PRO A 280 19.07 -16.76 -7.77
N ILE A 281 17.80 -17.01 -7.43
CA ILE A 281 17.15 -18.33 -7.53
C ILE A 281 15.90 -18.13 -8.37
N ILE A 282 15.77 -18.89 -9.45
CA ILE A 282 14.57 -18.92 -10.30
C ILE A 282 14.17 -20.38 -10.45
N ALA A 283 12.92 -20.68 -10.15
CA ALA A 283 12.33 -21.99 -10.39
C ALA A 283 10.86 -21.88 -10.83
N GLY A 284 10.52 -20.77 -11.49
CA GLY A 284 9.27 -20.50 -12.16
C GLY A 284 9.45 -19.37 -13.18
N SER A 285 8.55 -18.40 -13.17
CA SER A 285 8.64 -17.19 -14.00
C SER A 285 8.29 -15.96 -13.19
N TRP A 286 8.87 -14.81 -13.55
CA TRP A 286 8.57 -13.52 -12.93
C TRP A 286 8.06 -12.54 -13.97
N ALA A 287 6.84 -12.05 -13.76
CA ALA A 287 6.38 -10.84 -14.42
C ALA A 287 7.01 -9.66 -13.72
N LYS A 288 7.57 -8.71 -14.47
CA LYS A 288 8.22 -7.53 -13.91
C LYS A 288 8.15 -6.33 -14.84
N SER A 289 8.00 -5.16 -14.24
CA SER A 289 8.14 -3.89 -14.93
C SER A 289 8.79 -2.84 -14.05
N MET A 290 9.41 -1.87 -14.72
CA MET A 290 9.97 -0.68 -14.12
C MET A 290 9.79 0.48 -15.08
N ALA A 291 9.08 1.51 -14.63
CA ALA A 291 9.07 2.83 -15.26
C ALA A 291 9.86 3.80 -14.38
N VAL A 292 10.59 4.70 -15.00
CA VAL A 292 11.33 5.77 -14.31
C VAL A 292 10.70 7.10 -14.65
N TYR A 293 10.36 7.88 -13.63
CA TYR A 293 9.82 9.23 -13.79
C TYR A 293 10.52 10.20 -12.85
N TRP A 294 10.44 11.49 -13.15
CA TRP A 294 11.17 12.52 -12.41
C TRP A 294 10.40 13.81 -12.26
N TYR A 295 10.82 14.59 -11.27
CA TYR A 295 10.35 15.94 -11.02
C TYR A 295 11.53 16.91 -11.08
N LYS A 296 11.32 18.07 -11.71
CA LYS A 296 12.26 19.18 -11.81
C LYS A 296 12.23 20.07 -10.57
N VAL A 297 11.19 19.92 -9.76
CA VAL A 297 11.05 20.55 -8.44
C VAL A 297 10.76 19.42 -7.44
N PRO A 298 11.50 19.32 -6.32
CA PRO A 298 11.26 18.30 -5.33
C PRO A 298 9.81 18.35 -4.86
N ILE A 299 9.13 17.21 -4.97
CA ILE A 299 7.84 17.00 -4.31
C ILE A 299 8.11 16.52 -2.88
N PRO A 300 7.36 17.02 -1.89
CA PRO A 300 7.43 16.45 -0.55
C PRO A 300 7.01 14.98 -0.54
N ILE A 301 7.74 14.13 0.19
CA ILE A 301 7.50 12.69 0.27
C ILE A 301 7.17 12.32 1.71
N CYS A 302 5.88 12.25 2.01
CA CYS A 302 5.43 11.90 3.35
C CYS A 302 5.87 10.50 3.78
N GLY A 303 6.40 10.40 4.99
CA GLY A 303 6.89 9.17 5.60
C GLY A 303 8.37 8.87 5.30
N ASN A 304 9.11 9.80 4.70
CA ASN A 304 10.55 9.63 4.43
C ASN A 304 11.44 10.05 5.62
N GLY A 305 10.84 10.58 6.68
CA GLY A 305 11.48 11.03 7.91
C GLY A 305 12.19 12.39 7.82
N VAL A 306 11.99 13.14 6.73
CA VAL A 306 12.58 14.47 6.51
C VAL A 306 11.49 15.41 6.09
N ARG A 307 11.22 16.45 6.89
CA ARG A 307 10.18 17.41 6.55
C ARG A 307 10.61 18.35 5.43
N GLU A 308 9.95 18.28 4.28
CA GLU A 308 10.30 19.04 3.06
C GLU A 308 9.11 19.76 2.40
N GLY A 309 9.42 20.84 1.67
CA GLY A 309 8.45 21.67 0.95
C GLY A 309 7.23 22.10 1.78
N SER A 310 6.06 21.50 1.52
CA SER A 310 4.78 21.83 2.17
C SER A 310 4.40 20.91 3.33
N GLU A 311 5.25 19.98 3.74
CA GLU A 311 4.99 19.11 4.88
C GLU A 311 5.01 19.88 6.19
N VAL A 312 4.01 19.62 7.03
CA VAL A 312 3.93 20.18 8.38
C VAL A 312 4.84 19.39 9.34
N CYS A 313 4.98 18.10 9.08
CA CYS A 313 5.81 17.11 9.77
C CYS A 313 6.12 15.94 8.83
N ASP A 314 7.10 15.09 9.16
CA ASP A 314 7.28 13.78 8.53
C ASP A 314 7.81 12.76 9.54
N GLY A 315 7.01 11.72 9.82
CA GLY A 315 7.37 10.67 10.77
C GLY A 315 7.68 11.26 12.16
N ASN A 316 8.96 11.20 12.55
CA ASN A 316 9.45 11.78 13.80
C ASN A 316 9.97 13.22 13.66
N ASP A 317 10.15 13.73 12.44
CA ASP A 317 10.45 15.13 12.19
C ASP A 317 9.18 15.97 12.33
N LEU A 318 8.81 16.26 13.58
CA LEU A 318 7.64 17.06 13.92
C LEU A 318 7.91 18.57 13.81
N GLY A 319 9.09 18.98 13.31
CA GLY A 319 9.46 20.39 13.24
C GLY A 319 9.50 21.10 14.60
N GLY A 320 9.84 20.35 15.67
CA GLY A 320 9.84 20.83 17.05
C GLY A 320 8.46 20.99 17.69
N GLN A 321 7.38 20.58 17.01
CA GLN A 321 6.04 20.54 17.60
C GLN A 321 5.90 19.38 18.59
N THR A 322 5.16 19.63 19.65
CA THR A 322 4.76 18.70 20.69
C THR A 322 3.25 18.83 20.96
N CYS A 323 2.67 17.89 21.71
CA CYS A 323 1.28 18.02 22.16
C CYS A 323 1.02 19.38 22.84
N GLN A 324 1.99 19.89 23.62
CA GLN A 324 1.93 21.22 24.24
C GLN A 324 1.82 22.37 23.24
N THR A 325 2.62 22.34 22.19
CA THR A 325 2.54 23.38 21.14
C THR A 325 1.25 23.30 20.32
N GLN A 326 0.59 22.14 20.29
CA GLN A 326 -0.70 21.91 19.63
C GLN A 326 -1.91 22.20 20.54
N GLY A 327 -1.68 22.74 21.74
CA GLY A 327 -2.72 23.14 22.67
C GLY A 327 -3.23 22.03 23.60
N TYR A 328 -2.52 20.90 23.67
CA TYR A 328 -2.75 19.83 24.63
C TYR A 328 -1.79 19.95 25.81
N ASP A 329 -2.00 19.21 26.89
CA ASP A 329 -1.11 19.33 28.05
C ASP A 329 0.05 18.32 28.03
N ALA A 330 -0.15 17.11 27.51
CA ALA A 330 0.92 16.16 27.16
C ALA A 330 0.46 15.06 26.19
N GLY A 331 1.20 13.94 26.19
CA GLY A 331 1.06 12.82 25.28
C GLY A 331 2.20 12.76 24.28
N THR A 332 2.01 11.91 23.28
CA THR A 332 2.94 11.77 22.16
C THR A 332 2.25 12.29 20.91
N LEU A 333 2.78 13.37 20.34
CA LEU A 333 2.33 13.90 19.07
C LEU A 333 2.93 13.03 17.96
N ALA A 334 2.14 12.67 16.96
CA ALA A 334 2.63 11.98 15.77
C ALA A 334 2.35 12.83 14.52
N CYS A 335 3.06 12.55 13.44
CA CYS A 335 2.70 13.08 12.15
C CYS A 335 1.56 12.26 11.54
N ASN A 336 0.57 12.91 10.93
CA ASN A 336 -0.48 12.16 10.25
C ASN A 336 0.05 11.49 8.96
N ALA A 337 -0.66 10.47 8.46
CA ALA A 337 -0.21 9.68 7.31
C ALA A 337 -0.11 10.46 5.98
N THR A 338 -0.59 11.70 5.95
CA THR A 338 -0.55 12.59 4.77
C THR A 338 0.39 13.78 4.95
N CYS A 339 1.10 13.86 6.09
CA CYS A 339 2.05 14.92 6.47
C CYS A 339 1.52 16.37 6.37
N ASN A 340 0.21 16.54 6.23
CA ASN A 340 -0.45 17.85 6.14
C ASN A 340 -0.92 18.37 7.50
N GLY A 341 -0.67 17.60 8.56
CA GLY A 341 -1.05 17.94 9.93
C GLY A 341 -0.51 16.94 10.93
N PHE A 342 -0.79 17.21 12.21
CA PHE A 342 -0.39 16.33 13.29
C PHE A 342 -1.53 15.38 13.67
N ASP A 343 -1.20 14.15 13.99
CA ASP A 343 -2.08 13.22 14.68
C ASP A 343 -1.97 13.49 16.19
N THR A 344 -3.06 14.02 16.75
CA THR A 344 -3.19 14.36 18.16
C THR A 344 -3.92 13.28 18.97
N SER A 345 -4.20 12.11 18.39
CA SER A 345 -4.85 10.99 19.10
C SER A 345 -4.02 10.45 20.27
N GLY A 346 -2.69 10.58 20.18
CA GLY A 346 -1.75 10.30 21.27
C GLY A 346 -1.60 11.45 22.27
N CYS A 347 -2.17 12.63 21.99
CA CYS A 347 -2.18 13.78 22.88
C CYS A 347 -3.34 13.74 23.88
N ARG A 348 -3.11 14.34 25.04
CA ARG A 348 -4.05 14.34 26.17
C ARG A 348 -4.14 15.73 26.77
N ASN A 349 -5.37 16.15 27.03
CA ASN A 349 -5.66 17.26 27.93
C ASN A 349 -5.85 16.69 29.31
N TYR A 350 -5.32 17.37 30.32
CA TYR A 350 -5.61 17.02 31.70
C TYR A 350 -6.99 17.52 32.04
N GLN A 351 -7.86 16.60 32.44
CA GLN A 351 -9.27 16.88 32.64
C GLN A 351 -9.72 16.36 33.99
N CYS A 352 -9.49 17.22 34.95
CA CYS A 352 -10.22 17.31 36.18
C CYS A 352 -11.73 17.01 36.05
N GLY A 353 -12.17 15.93 36.70
CA GLY A 353 -13.54 15.41 36.70
C GLY A 353 -13.78 14.19 35.80
N ASN A 354 -12.73 13.58 35.26
CA ASN A 354 -12.73 12.30 34.53
C ASN A 354 -12.59 11.05 35.43
N ASN A 355 -12.43 11.24 36.75
CA ASN A 355 -12.21 10.22 37.79
C ASN A 355 -10.88 9.46 37.71
N TYR A 356 -9.88 9.99 37.01
CA TYR A 356 -8.53 9.45 36.94
C TYR A 356 -7.51 10.51 37.33
N CYS A 357 -6.62 10.19 38.27
CA CYS A 357 -5.60 11.14 38.73
C CYS A 357 -4.32 11.02 37.90
N GLU A 358 -3.99 12.04 37.10
CA GLU A 358 -2.81 12.04 36.22
C GLU A 358 -1.62 12.87 36.76
N ILE A 359 -1.18 12.49 37.97
CA ILE A 359 -0.22 13.24 38.82
C ILE A 359 1.13 13.54 38.13
N ALA A 360 1.63 12.63 37.29
CA ALA A 360 2.89 12.81 36.56
C ALA A 360 2.80 13.85 35.43
N ALA A 361 1.59 14.29 35.09
CA ALA A 361 1.30 14.96 33.85
C ALA A 361 0.92 16.44 34.07
N GLY A 362 0.10 16.80 35.07
CA GLY A 362 -0.01 18.22 35.48
C GLY A 362 -1.38 18.73 35.92
N GLU A 363 -2.45 17.94 35.90
CA GLU A 363 -3.69 18.34 36.59
C GLU A 363 -3.56 18.28 38.11
N ASN A 364 -4.33 19.14 38.79
CA ASN A 364 -4.29 19.28 40.22
C ASN A 364 -5.54 19.98 40.78
N CYS A 365 -5.93 19.66 42.01
CA CYS A 365 -6.29 20.67 43.02
C CYS A 365 -5.52 20.42 44.33
N LEU A 366 -4.26 20.03 44.11
CA LEU A 366 -3.02 20.23 44.89
C LEU A 366 -1.87 19.43 44.22
N THR A 367 -2.21 18.32 43.55
CA THR A 367 -1.52 17.67 42.40
C THR A 367 -2.43 16.63 41.71
N CYS A 368 -3.65 16.39 42.26
CA CYS A 368 -4.91 15.89 41.67
C CYS A 368 -5.78 15.19 42.77
N PRO A 369 -6.28 15.86 43.84
CA PRO A 369 -6.79 15.17 45.02
C PRO A 369 -8.27 14.72 44.89
N GLN A 370 -8.45 13.52 44.33
CA GLN A 370 -9.70 12.87 43.90
C GLN A 370 -10.24 13.43 42.57
N ASP A 371 -9.32 13.82 41.69
CA ASP A 371 -9.61 14.40 40.38
C ASP A 371 -10.39 15.74 40.41
N CYS A 372 -9.84 16.65 41.24
CA CYS A 372 -9.87 18.10 41.06
C CYS A 372 -11.04 18.96 41.64
N ASN A 373 -11.42 18.81 42.91
CA ASN A 373 -12.44 19.67 43.52
C ASN A 373 -12.11 21.20 43.61
N GLY A 374 -13.10 22.05 43.26
CA GLY A 374 -13.13 23.52 43.49
C GLY A 374 -12.93 24.46 42.28
N VAL A 375 -13.94 24.58 41.40
CA VAL A 375 -14.13 25.55 40.26
C VAL A 375 -12.88 25.93 39.47
N GLN A 376 -12.81 25.47 38.21
CA GLN A 376 -11.58 25.50 37.42
C GLN A 376 -11.58 26.40 36.19
N SER A 377 -12.56 27.30 36.05
CA SER A 377 -12.55 28.33 35.01
C SER A 377 -12.27 29.71 35.61
N GLY A 378 -11.45 30.50 34.90
CA GLY A 378 -11.11 31.87 35.29
C GLY A 378 -9.66 32.07 35.80
N SER A 379 -9.41 33.32 36.23
CA SER A 379 -8.08 33.84 36.56
C SER A 379 -7.30 32.96 37.56
N PRO A 380 -6.03 32.61 37.29
CA PRO A 380 -5.20 31.74 38.14
C PRO A 380 -5.11 32.17 39.62
N SER A 381 -5.17 33.48 39.88
CA SER A 381 -5.15 34.07 41.23
C SER A 381 -6.41 33.82 42.08
N LYS A 382 -7.46 33.23 41.50
CA LYS A 382 -8.74 32.94 42.16
C LYS A 382 -9.06 31.43 42.27
N ARG A 383 -8.12 30.56 41.90
CA ARG A 383 -8.26 29.10 42.03
C ARG A 383 -7.91 28.71 43.48
N TYR A 384 -8.82 28.05 44.20
CA TYR A 384 -8.60 27.65 45.61
C TYR A 384 -8.81 26.14 45.79
N CYS A 385 -7.91 25.49 46.54
CA CYS A 385 -8.00 24.06 46.90
C CYS A 385 -8.56 23.92 48.32
N CYS A 386 -9.59 23.09 48.54
CA CYS A 386 -10.26 22.91 49.83
C CYS A 386 -9.89 21.57 50.46
N GLY A 387 -9.27 21.56 51.66
CA GLY A 387 -8.93 20.30 52.38
C GLY A 387 -7.89 20.42 53.50
N ASN A 388 -7.85 19.41 54.40
CA ASN A 388 -7.09 19.40 55.68
C ASN A 388 -5.60 18.98 55.58
N GLY A 389 -4.82 19.60 54.69
CA GLY A 389 -3.39 19.31 54.55
C GLY A 389 -2.54 20.57 54.40
N GLY A 390 -2.26 21.26 55.52
CA GLY A 390 -1.59 22.56 55.56
C GLY A 390 -0.23 22.61 54.86
N GLY A 391 -0.22 23.19 53.66
CA GLY A 391 0.96 23.69 52.93
C GLY A 391 0.70 25.12 52.45
N GLN A 392 1.62 25.76 51.73
CA GLN A 392 1.49 27.18 51.37
C GLN A 392 0.47 27.50 50.24
N ASN A 393 -0.62 26.73 50.06
CA ASN A 393 -1.78 27.09 49.21
C ASN A 393 -3.07 26.18 49.24
N PRO A 394 -3.38 25.35 50.26
CA PRO A 394 -4.77 24.97 50.58
C PRO A 394 -5.40 25.94 51.57
N ILE A 395 -6.72 26.21 51.43
CA ILE A 395 -7.52 26.87 52.46
C ILE A 395 -8.29 25.83 53.29
N PRO A 396 -8.37 25.99 54.62
CA PRO A 396 -9.02 25.02 55.49
C PRO A 396 -10.53 24.94 55.19
N CYS A 397 -11.14 23.77 55.42
CA CYS A 397 -12.58 23.56 55.21
C CYS A 397 -13.48 24.53 56.01
N SER A 398 -12.93 25.21 57.02
CA SER A 398 -13.60 26.26 57.77
C SER A 398 -13.75 27.58 57.01
N ASP A 399 -13.08 27.75 55.87
CA ASP A 399 -13.20 28.95 55.05
C ASP A 399 -14.55 28.97 54.30
N PRO A 400 -15.35 30.05 54.38
CA PRO A 400 -16.65 30.14 53.70
C PRO A 400 -16.57 29.93 52.19
N ARG A 401 -15.40 30.19 51.58
CA ARG A 401 -15.16 29.95 50.15
C ARG A 401 -15.19 28.46 49.79
N CYS A 402 -14.95 27.56 50.75
CA CYS A 402 -14.96 26.11 50.56
C CYS A 402 -16.32 25.44 50.82
N THR A 403 -17.24 26.13 51.49
CA THR A 403 -18.53 25.57 51.93
C THR A 403 -19.74 26.26 51.30
N ALA A 404 -19.55 27.43 50.67
CA ALA A 404 -20.60 28.11 49.91
C ALA A 404 -21.02 27.32 48.65
N ASN A 405 -22.32 27.31 48.36
CA ASN A 405 -22.94 26.59 47.22
C ASN A 405 -22.98 25.05 47.33
N GLY A 406 -23.01 24.50 48.55
CA GLY A 406 -23.36 23.09 48.77
C GLY A 406 -22.27 22.09 48.43
N LYS A 407 -21.00 22.51 48.39
CA LYS A 407 -19.85 21.60 48.23
C LYS A 407 -19.43 21.06 49.59
N GLY A 408 -19.38 19.73 49.74
CA GLY A 408 -18.85 19.06 50.92
C GLY A 408 -17.33 19.14 50.96
N CYS A 409 -16.77 19.38 52.14
CA CYS A 409 -15.34 19.35 52.42
C CYS A 409 -15.15 18.22 53.44
N GLU A 410 -14.74 17.05 52.98
CA GLU A 410 -14.38 15.91 53.85
C GLU A 410 -12.88 15.92 54.18
#